data_AF-A0A0D7AP30-F1
#
_entry.id   AF-A0A0D7AP30-F1
#
_cell.length_a   1.000
_cell.length_b   1.000
_cell.length_c   1.000
_cell.angle_alpha   90.00
_cell.angle_beta   90.00
_cell.angle_gamma   90.00
#
_symmetry.space_group_name_H-M   'P 1'
#
loop_
_entity.id
_entity.type
_entity.pdbx_description
1 polymer ?
#
loop_
_entity_poly.entity_id
_entity_poly.type
_entity_poly.pdbx_seq_one_letter_code
_entity_poly.pdbx_strand_id
1 'polypeptide(L)'
;MRCSLVAFVPASIALAYEVSYPTATQGWTNSGAQTVPWQSVSTDAINFTILLINQVKESDNQDYLQGPASLVESDFGTTSVNAPSGGWLTSSGYRVNLVKSAEETSTIYA
;
A
#
# COMPACT_ATOMS: atom_id res chain seq x y z
N MET A 1 35.48 10.18 39.19
CA MET A 1 34.51 9.24 38.59
C MET A 1 34.05 9.84 37.27
N ARG A 2 34.40 9.24 36.12
CA ARG A 2 33.94 9.71 34.80
C ARG A 2 32.70 8.90 34.44
N CYS A 3 31.54 9.54 34.50
CA CYS A 3 30.26 8.94 34.13
C CYS A 3 30.13 9.03 32.61
N SER A 4 30.35 7.92 31.89
CA SER A 4 30.11 7.87 30.44
C SER A 4 28.61 7.65 30.20
N LEU A 5 27.95 8.65 29.62
CA LEU A 5 26.57 8.54 29.17
C LEU A 5 26.55 7.70 27.87
N VAL A 6 25.97 6.51 27.90
CA VAL A 6 25.72 5.72 26.68
C VAL A 6 24.44 6.26 26.06
N ALA A 7 24.55 6.94 24.93
CA ALA A 7 23.39 7.39 24.15
C ALA A 7 22.85 6.21 23.32
N PHE A 8 21.62 5.78 23.62
CA PHE A 8 20.88 4.83 22.78
C PHE A 8 20.23 5.61 21.63
N VAL A 9 20.74 5.45 20.41
CA VAL A 9 20.11 6.00 19.21
C VAL A 9 19.11 4.96 18.69
N PRO A 10 17.80 5.26 18.62
CA PRO A 10 16.86 4.35 17.97
C PRO A 10 17.19 4.28 16.48
N ALA A 11 17.46 3.08 15.97
CA ALA A 11 17.54 2.84 14.53
C ALA A 11 16.10 2.85 13.99
N SER A 12 15.74 3.89 13.24
CA SER A 12 14.49 3.90 12.49
C SER A 12 14.57 2.84 11.40
N ILE A 13 13.85 1.73 11.58
CA ILE A 13 13.57 0.77 10.50
C ILE A 13 12.65 1.47 9.50
N ALA A 14 13.23 1.97 8.41
CA ALA A 14 12.46 2.47 7.28
C ALA A 14 11.87 1.28 6.53
N LEU A 15 10.55 1.20 6.50
CA LEU A 15 9.82 0.31 5.61
C LEU A 15 9.96 0.89 4.20
N ALA A 16 10.46 0.12 3.25
CA ALA A 16 10.87 0.61 1.93
C ALA A 16 10.07 -0.02 0.79
N TYR A 17 8.83 -0.42 1.10
CA TYR A 17 7.91 -0.83 0.07
C TYR A 17 7.75 0.27 -0.98
N GLU A 18 7.93 -0.11 -2.24
CA GLU A 18 7.72 0.81 -3.37
C GLU A 18 6.73 0.19 -4.36
N VAL A 19 5.54 0.77 -4.48
CA VAL A 19 4.57 0.42 -5.52
C VAL A 19 4.92 1.17 -6.79
N SER A 20 5.32 0.45 -7.84
CA SER A 20 5.75 1.07 -9.10
C SER A 20 4.60 1.27 -10.11
N TYR A 21 3.49 0.55 -9.94
CA TYR A 21 2.34 0.58 -10.85
C TYR A 21 1.10 -0.05 -10.20
N PRO A 22 -0.13 0.25 -10.67
CA PRO A 22 -0.53 1.48 -11.36
C PRO A 22 -0.27 2.72 -10.48
N THR A 23 -0.04 3.86 -11.12
CA THR A 23 0.21 5.13 -10.42
C THR A 23 -1.09 5.90 -10.22
N ALA A 24 -1.04 7.03 -9.51
CA ALA A 24 -2.19 7.90 -9.33
C ALA A 24 -2.84 8.34 -10.65
N THR A 25 -2.05 8.45 -11.72
CA THR A 25 -2.46 9.00 -13.01
C THR A 25 -2.45 8.01 -14.17
N GLN A 26 -1.84 6.84 -14.02
CA GLN A 26 -1.65 5.89 -15.12
C GLN A 26 -1.89 4.46 -14.68
N GLY A 27 -2.48 3.68 -15.59
CA GLY A 27 -2.57 2.23 -15.47
C GLY A 27 -3.86 1.66 -14.92
N TRP A 28 -4.84 2.52 -14.59
CA TRP A 28 -6.19 2.09 -14.25
C TRP A 28 -7.04 1.90 -15.51
N THR A 29 -7.51 0.68 -15.76
CA THR A 29 -8.36 0.37 -16.92
C THR A 29 -9.56 -0.47 -16.48
N ASN A 30 -10.73 -0.28 -17.09
CA ASN A 30 -11.90 -1.14 -16.86
C ASN A 30 -11.80 -2.54 -17.46
N SER A 31 -10.63 -2.91 -18.01
CA SER A 31 -10.41 -4.19 -18.65
C SER A 31 -9.72 -5.15 -17.68
N GLY A 32 -10.53 -5.91 -16.93
CA GLY A 32 -10.04 -6.97 -16.05
C GLY A 32 -9.29 -6.48 -14.80
N ALA A 33 -8.60 -7.43 -14.16
CA ALA A 33 -7.81 -7.18 -12.96
C ALA A 33 -6.57 -6.34 -13.29
N GLN A 34 -6.17 -5.45 -12.36
CA GLN A 34 -4.95 -4.66 -12.47
C GLN A 34 -3.83 -5.29 -11.66
N THR A 35 -2.63 -5.38 -12.22
CA THR A 35 -1.47 -5.92 -11.51
C THR A 35 -0.76 -4.80 -10.75
N VAL A 36 -0.55 -5.01 -9.47
CA VAL A 36 0.14 -4.12 -8.55
C VAL A 36 1.50 -4.73 -8.20
N PRO A 37 2.59 -4.32 -8.86
CA PRO A 37 3.95 -4.65 -8.42
C PRO A 37 4.42 -3.81 -7.24
N TRP A 38 5.20 -4.43 -6.35
CA TRP A 38 5.98 -3.75 -5.32
C TRP A 38 7.42 -4.27 -5.26
N GLN A 39 8.30 -3.44 -4.73
CA GLN A 39 9.62 -3.86 -4.27
C GLN A 39 9.66 -3.85 -2.75
N SER A 40 10.30 -4.84 -2.15
CA SER A 40 10.49 -4.96 -0.71
C SER A 40 11.97 -5.20 -0.38
N VAL A 41 12.36 -4.86 0.83
CA VAL A 41 13.67 -5.13 1.41
C VAL A 41 13.54 -6.05 2.63
N SER A 42 14.65 -6.66 3.08
CA SER A 42 14.61 -7.67 4.15
C SER A 42 14.11 -7.18 5.52
N THR A 43 13.96 -5.86 5.70
CA THR A 43 13.42 -5.24 6.92
C THR A 43 11.91 -4.97 6.85
N ASP A 44 11.29 -5.24 5.71
CA ASP A 44 9.86 -5.03 5.50
C ASP A 44 9.00 -6.11 6.18
N ALA A 45 7.73 -5.76 6.45
CA ALA A 45 6.77 -6.71 7.00
C ALA A 45 6.53 -7.86 6.02
N ILE A 46 6.58 -9.11 6.49
CA ILE A 46 6.38 -10.31 5.65
C ILE A 46 5.01 -10.37 4.95
N ASN A 47 4.02 -9.64 5.47
CA ASN A 47 2.66 -9.61 4.96
C ASN A 47 2.11 -8.18 5.05
N PHE A 48 1.25 -7.83 4.09
CA PHE A 48 0.48 -6.59 4.11
C PHE A 48 -0.90 -6.79 3.48
N THR A 49 -1.72 -5.76 3.54
CA THR A 49 -3.02 -5.66 2.88
C THR A 49 -2.97 -4.52 1.89
N ILE A 50 -3.52 -4.72 0.69
CA ILE A 50 -3.63 -3.65 -0.31
C ILE A 50 -4.95 -2.92 -0.11
N LEU A 51 -4.87 -1.60 0.09
CA LEU A 51 -6.02 -0.72 0.10
C LEU A 51 -5.96 0.21 -1.11
N LEU A 52 -7.12 0.42 -1.73
CA LEU A 52 -7.28 1.32 -2.85
C LEU A 52 -8.11 2.51 -2.40
N ILE A 53 -7.51 3.69 -2.43
CA ILE A 53 -8.14 4.92 -1.99
C ILE A 53 -8.46 5.77 -3.21
N ASN A 54 -9.74 6.13 -3.35
CA ASN A 54 -10.20 7.04 -4.38
C ASN A 54 -9.98 8.52 -3.97
N GLN A 55 -8.90 9.10 -4.47
CA GLN A 55 -8.47 10.48 -4.27
C GLN A 55 -9.44 11.55 -4.81
N VAL A 56 -10.37 11.19 -5.71
CA VAL A 56 -11.38 12.13 -6.24
C VAL A 56 -12.54 12.32 -5.25
N LYS A 57 -12.73 11.39 -4.30
CA LYS A 57 -13.84 11.32 -3.35
C LYS A 57 -13.40 11.42 -1.88
N GLU A 58 -12.22 11.98 -1.60
CA GLU A 58 -11.66 12.12 -0.25
C GLU A 58 -12.59 12.82 0.76
N SER A 59 -13.66 13.49 0.32
CA SER A 59 -14.52 14.31 1.17
C SER A 59 -15.71 13.60 1.85
N ASP A 60 -16.10 12.36 1.49
CA ASP A 60 -17.42 11.87 1.93
C ASP A 60 -17.54 10.37 2.27
N ASN A 61 -16.65 9.91 3.16
CA ASN A 61 -16.29 8.50 3.41
C ASN A 61 -15.28 8.01 2.39
N GLN A 62 -14.11 7.67 2.92
CA GLN A 62 -13.12 6.82 2.27
C GLN A 62 -13.84 5.59 1.71
N ASP A 63 -14.20 5.64 0.43
CA ASP A 63 -14.54 4.47 -0.37
C ASP A 63 -13.24 3.67 -0.48
N TYR A 64 -12.79 3.11 0.66
CA TYR A 64 -11.82 2.04 0.70
C TYR A 64 -12.50 0.92 -0.06
N LEU A 65 -12.16 0.81 -1.32
CA LEU A 65 -12.35 -0.44 -2.01
C LEU A 65 -11.35 -1.36 -1.32
N GLN A 66 -11.84 -2.09 -0.30
CA GLN A 66 -11.17 -3.24 0.27
C GLN A 66 -11.05 -4.26 -0.87
N GLY A 67 -10.10 -4.00 -1.76
CA GLY A 67 -9.69 -4.90 -2.81
C GLY A 67 -9.00 -6.11 -2.15
N PRO A 68 -9.26 -7.31 -2.66
CA PRO A 68 -9.54 -8.52 -1.88
C PRO A 68 -8.30 -9.29 -1.40
N ALA A 69 -7.18 -8.60 -1.17
CA ALA A 69 -5.91 -9.24 -0.84
C ALA A 69 -5.50 -8.87 0.58
N SER A 70 -6.15 -9.49 1.55
CA SER A 70 -5.67 -9.52 2.93
C SER A 70 -4.51 -10.51 3.01
N LEU A 71 -3.45 -10.14 3.74
CA LEU A 71 -2.28 -11.01 3.97
C LEU A 71 -1.54 -11.40 2.67
N VAL A 72 -1.24 -10.41 1.84
CA VAL A 72 -0.34 -10.59 0.69
C VAL A 72 1.07 -10.79 1.20
N GLU A 73 1.70 -11.90 0.83
CA GLU A 73 3.10 -12.16 1.16
C GLU A 73 4.01 -11.22 0.38
N SER A 74 4.94 -10.59 1.10
CA SER A 74 5.90 -9.63 0.56
C SER A 74 6.74 -10.18 -0.59
N ASP A 75 7.00 -11.48 -0.56
CA ASP A 75 7.95 -12.16 -1.44
C ASP A 75 7.38 -12.40 -2.85
N PHE A 76 6.07 -12.25 -3.04
CA PHE A 76 5.46 -12.37 -4.38
C PHE A 76 5.85 -11.21 -5.31
N GLY A 77 6.16 -10.04 -4.77
CA GLY A 77 6.52 -8.84 -5.53
C GLY A 77 5.41 -8.26 -6.42
N THR A 78 4.29 -8.97 -6.63
CA THR A 78 3.12 -8.50 -7.39
C THR A 78 1.85 -9.21 -6.94
N THR A 79 0.68 -8.56 -7.12
CA THR A 79 -0.63 -9.20 -7.00
C THR A 79 -1.63 -8.55 -7.95
N SER A 80 -2.73 -9.23 -8.23
CA SER A 80 -3.82 -8.69 -9.06
C SER A 80 -4.98 -8.21 -8.21
N VAL A 81 -5.44 -6.98 -8.46
CA VAL A 81 -6.61 -6.39 -7.82
C VAL A 81 -7.76 -6.30 -8.83
N ASN A 82 -8.95 -6.73 -8.41
CA ASN A 82 -10.14 -6.68 -9.24
C ASN A 82 -10.87 -5.35 -9.08
N ALA A 83 -11.50 -4.89 -10.16
CA ALA A 83 -12.34 -3.70 -10.13
C ALA A 83 -13.53 -3.89 -9.16
N PRO A 84 -13.99 -2.83 -8.50
CA PRO A 84 -15.28 -2.87 -7.82
C PRO A 84 -16.42 -3.05 -8.84
N SER A 85 -17.64 -3.30 -8.37
CA SER A 85 -18.83 -3.48 -9.24
C SER A 85 -19.09 -2.29 -10.18
N GLY A 86 -18.64 -1.08 -9.81
CA GLY A 86 -18.72 0.13 -10.63
C GLY A 86 -17.56 0.34 -11.61
N GLY A 87 -16.59 -0.57 -11.66
CA GLY A 87 -15.39 -0.44 -12.48
C GLY A 87 -14.32 0.48 -11.87
N TRP A 88 -13.19 0.62 -12.57
CA TRP A 88 -12.16 1.58 -12.23
C TRP A 88 -12.49 2.96 -12.81
N LEU A 89 -12.29 4.01 -12.02
CA LEU A 89 -12.05 5.36 -12.55
C LEU A 89 -10.78 5.37 -13.41
N THR A 90 -10.94 5.56 -14.72
CA THR A 90 -9.85 5.49 -15.71
C THR A 90 -9.06 6.79 -15.86
N SER A 91 -9.52 7.89 -15.27
CA SER A 91 -9.03 9.23 -15.57
C SER A 91 -8.03 9.80 -14.56
N SER A 92 -7.39 8.96 -13.74
CA SER A 92 -6.68 9.30 -12.48
C SER A 92 -7.60 9.38 -11.27
N GLY A 93 -7.11 8.92 -10.13
CA GLY A 93 -7.87 9.01 -8.88
C GLY A 93 -7.66 7.89 -7.88
N TYR A 94 -6.92 6.81 -8.15
CA TYR A 94 -6.65 5.82 -7.11
C TYR A 94 -5.21 5.89 -6.62
N ARG A 95 -5.05 5.83 -5.30
CA ARG A 95 -3.79 5.55 -4.64
C ARG A 95 -3.82 4.11 -4.14
N VAL A 96 -2.76 3.36 -4.45
CA VAL A 96 -2.46 2.08 -3.82
C VAL A 96 -1.78 2.38 -2.50
N ASN A 97 -2.35 1.87 -1.40
CA ASN A 97 -1.72 1.87 -0.10
C ASN A 97 -1.42 0.43 0.30
N LEU A 98 -0.18 0.17 0.70
CA LEU A 98 0.16 -1.08 1.39
C LEU A 98 0.05 -0.82 2.88
N VAL A 99 -0.82 -1.56 3.57
CA VAL A 99 -1.06 -1.36 5.00
C VAL A 99 -0.90 -2.65 5.79
N LYS A 100 -0.75 -2.54 7.11
CA LYS A 100 -0.61 -3.72 7.96
C LYS A 100 -1.84 -4.63 7.91
N SER A 101 -3.04 -4.06 7.97
CA SER A 101 -4.31 -4.78 7.91
C SER A 101 -5.43 -3.85 7.45
N ALA A 102 -6.58 -4.42 7.06
CA ALA A 102 -7.76 -3.64 6.68
C ALA A 102 -8.30 -2.74 7.81
N GLU A 103 -7.98 -3.05 9.06
CA GLU A 103 -8.37 -2.27 10.25
C GLU A 103 -7.32 -1.21 10.63
N GLU A 104 -6.07 -1.39 10.20
CA GLU A 104 -4.95 -0.49 10.48
C GLU A 104 -4.60 0.37 9.27
N THR A 105 -5.60 1.07 8.70
CA THR A 105 -5.48 1.86 7.47
C THR A 105 -4.51 3.04 7.57
N SER A 106 -4.16 3.47 8.79
CA SER A 106 -3.17 4.50 9.07
C SER A 106 -1.72 4.00 9.01
N THR A 107 -1.51 2.67 9.03
CA THR A 107 -0.18 2.09 8.86
C THR A 107 0.13 2.04 7.38
N ILE A 108 0.78 3.07 6.84
CA ILE A 108 1.13 3.15 5.41
C ILE A 108 2.58 2.69 5.22
N TYR A 109 2.75 1.55 4.55
CA TYR A 109 4.04 1.03 4.12
C TYR A 109 4.49 1.62 2.77
N ALA A 110 3.54 1.89 1.87
CA ALA A 110 3.70 2.60 0.59
C ALA A 110 2.40 3.33 0.26
#